data_AF-A0A2H9P0C1-F1
#
_entry.id   AF-A0A2H9P0C1-F1
#
_cell.length_a   1.000
_cell.length_b   1.000
_cell.length_c   1.000
_cell.angle_alpha   90.00
_cell.angle_beta   90.00
_cell.angle_gamma   90.00
#
_symmetry.space_group_name_H-M   'P 1'
#
loop_
_entity.id
_entity.type
_entity.pdbx_description
1 polymer ?
#
loop_
_entity_poly.entity_id
_entity_poly.type
_entity_poly.pdbx_seq_one_letter_code
_entity_poly.pdbx_strand_id
1 'polypeptide(L)'
;MNDDPVKNLIEELGAHLSQKEHSDVILNNGTGKQFLIAPSEFQEIKPITNHRKIAFVDGGDGPLEDTPNFLITINRVYFSLFQGKKRIKPKANPRVQFFSYVLSKIHTEDGKKKVSYDTRLFPHSPEDKKYLPSESDLTSNTESTSILQGAKLNSLGRRFAEWQLAIHVVENELSQGDMIVMDGSLQTGFKNEVKYSSRLYELAQRKGVIVCGLAKTSRLITESGDPLLARISEIAEDVSFGKWYIKVAEEVSADDRGFMMVVKFHPKSRFVFRFEILREQFAKMSPEELNSVLESLAENSQDVAMIGYPYGAIDADRFAQVRMDELNMYKGFILSEMLKRPEWKRLQKYGASLGAHDALNGVTS
;
A
#
# COMPACT_ATOMS: atom_id res chain seq x y z
N MET A 1 -41.49 3.32 -23.90
CA MET A 1 -40.03 3.11 -23.76
C MET A 1 -39.78 3.06 -22.27
N ASN A 2 -39.21 1.95 -21.79
CA ASN A 2 -38.91 1.82 -20.36
C ASN A 2 -37.66 2.68 -20.11
N ASP A 3 -37.88 3.95 -19.77
CA ASP A 3 -36.83 4.90 -19.39
C ASP A 3 -36.30 4.52 -18.00
N ASP A 4 -35.65 3.35 -17.91
CA ASP A 4 -34.83 3.01 -16.77
C ASP A 4 -33.45 3.66 -17.00
N PRO A 5 -33.14 4.79 -16.34
CA PRO A 5 -31.89 5.50 -16.55
C PRO A 5 -30.67 4.65 -16.18
N VAL A 6 -30.80 3.68 -15.27
CA VAL A 6 -29.71 2.77 -14.91
C VAL A 6 -29.46 1.80 -16.06
N LYS A 7 -30.51 1.23 -16.63
CA LYS A 7 -30.39 0.35 -17.80
C LYS A 7 -29.75 1.08 -18.99
N ASN A 8 -30.24 2.27 -19.32
CA ASN A 8 -29.70 3.08 -20.42
C ASN A 8 -28.22 3.41 -20.19
N LEU A 9 -27.85 3.78 -18.96
CA LEU A 9 -26.45 4.05 -18.58
C LEU A 9 -25.54 2.83 -18.78
N ILE A 10 -25.99 1.64 -18.38
CA ILE A 10 -25.20 0.41 -18.52
C ILE A 10 -25.07 0.01 -20.00
N GLU A 11 -26.14 0.13 -20.78
CA GLU A 11 -26.11 -0.17 -22.22
C GLU A 11 -25.18 0.78 -22.98
N GLU A 12 -25.26 2.08 -22.72
CA GLU A 12 -24.39 3.09 -23.33
C GLU A 12 -22.91 2.90 -22.93
N LEU A 13 -22.65 2.67 -21.64
CA LEU A 13 -21.30 2.42 -21.14
C LEU A 13 -20.70 1.15 -21.77
N GLY A 14 -21.47 0.06 -21.83
CA GLY A 14 -21.04 -1.21 -22.43
C GLY A 14 -20.69 -1.06 -23.91
N ALA A 15 -21.52 -0.32 -24.67
CA ALA A 15 -21.24 -0.03 -26.07
C ALA A 15 -19.93 0.74 -26.25
N HIS A 16 -19.68 1.77 -25.43
CA HIS A 16 -18.45 2.56 -25.49
C HIS A 16 -17.19 1.77 -25.09
N LEU A 17 -17.29 0.86 -24.12
CA LEU A 17 -16.16 0.02 -23.72
C LEU A 17 -15.76 -1.00 -24.80
N SER A 18 -16.72 -1.49 -25.60
CA SER A 18 -16.49 -2.55 -26.61
C SER A 18 -15.86 -2.08 -27.93
N GLN A 19 -15.72 -0.76 -28.16
CA GLN A 19 -15.37 -0.20 -29.48
C GLN A 19 -13.86 0.02 -29.73
N LYS A 20 -12.99 -0.22 -28.75
CA LYS A 20 -11.55 0.03 -28.89
C LYS A 20 -10.79 -1.25 -29.21
N GLU A 21 -9.89 -1.19 -30.21
CA GLU A 21 -8.89 -2.22 -30.39
C GLU A 21 -8.01 -2.31 -29.12
N HIS A 22 -7.80 -3.52 -28.63
CA HIS A 22 -7.00 -3.76 -27.44
C HIS A 22 -5.51 -3.54 -27.73
N SER A 23 -4.82 -2.91 -26.78
CA SER A 23 -3.36 -2.91 -26.71
C SER A 23 -2.93 -3.84 -25.57
N ASP A 24 -2.09 -4.81 -25.91
CA ASP A 24 -1.53 -5.77 -24.95
C ASP A 24 -0.20 -5.26 -24.37
N VAL A 25 -0.10 -3.94 -24.17
CA VAL A 25 1.02 -3.24 -23.54
C VAL A 25 0.47 -2.26 -22.51
N ILE A 26 1.13 -2.15 -21.37
CA ILE A 26 0.78 -1.20 -20.30
C ILE A 26 0.95 0.25 -20.76
N LEU A 27 0.06 1.17 -20.39
CA LEU A 27 0.31 2.60 -20.54
C LEU A 27 1.40 3.05 -19.57
N ASN A 28 2.55 3.48 -20.10
CA ASN A 28 3.71 3.85 -19.31
C ASN A 28 4.03 5.35 -19.42
N ASN A 29 4.22 6.01 -18.28
CA ASN A 29 4.71 7.39 -18.21
C ASN A 29 6.17 7.49 -17.75
N GLY A 30 6.81 6.36 -17.43
CA GLY A 30 8.23 6.26 -17.13
C GLY A 30 9.07 6.04 -18.39
N THR A 31 10.39 5.91 -18.20
CA THR A 31 11.34 5.69 -19.31
C THR A 31 11.77 4.23 -19.47
N GLY A 32 11.27 3.34 -18.60
CA GLY A 32 11.63 1.92 -18.62
C GLY A 32 10.95 1.15 -19.75
N LYS A 33 11.56 0.02 -20.13
CA LYS A 33 11.01 -0.88 -21.14
C LYS A 33 9.65 -1.43 -20.73
N GLN A 34 8.69 -1.44 -21.66
CA GLN A 34 7.44 -2.19 -21.56
C GLN A 34 7.59 -3.56 -22.23
N PHE A 35 6.84 -4.55 -21.76
CA PHE A 35 6.82 -5.89 -22.32
C PHE A 35 5.44 -6.18 -22.92
N LEU A 36 5.43 -6.94 -24.01
CA LEU A 36 4.20 -7.44 -24.64
C LEU A 36 3.52 -8.43 -23.70
N ILE A 37 2.20 -8.34 -23.58
CA ILE A 37 1.36 -9.27 -22.84
C ILE A 37 0.78 -10.27 -23.86
N ALA A 38 1.43 -11.41 -24.02
CA ALA A 38 0.97 -12.46 -24.92
C ALA A 38 1.04 -13.83 -24.24
N PRO A 39 0.22 -14.83 -24.66
CA PRO A 39 0.23 -16.16 -24.05
C PRO A 39 1.63 -16.82 -23.98
N SER A 40 2.49 -16.56 -24.98
CA SER A 40 3.87 -17.08 -25.03
C SER A 40 4.81 -16.48 -23.98
N GLU A 41 4.46 -15.34 -23.41
CA GLU A 41 5.29 -14.62 -22.42
C GLU A 41 5.02 -15.07 -20.98
N PHE A 42 3.96 -15.85 -20.76
CA PHE A 42 3.66 -16.42 -19.46
C PHE A 42 4.67 -17.51 -19.09
N GLN A 43 5.11 -17.48 -17.85
CA GLN A 43 6.08 -18.43 -17.31
C GLN A 43 5.47 -19.15 -16.11
N GLU A 44 5.63 -20.47 -16.07
CA GLU A 44 5.17 -21.29 -14.96
C GLU A 44 6.00 -21.03 -13.70
N ILE A 45 5.33 -20.90 -12.55
CA ILE A 45 5.97 -20.93 -11.24
C ILE A 45 6.11 -22.38 -10.80
N LYS A 46 7.33 -22.88 -10.79
CA LYS A 46 7.67 -24.28 -10.53
C LYS A 46 7.87 -24.55 -9.03
N PRO A 47 7.43 -25.70 -8.53
CA PRO A 47 7.65 -26.11 -7.14
C PRO A 47 9.13 -26.11 -6.73
N ILE A 48 9.39 -25.74 -5.47
CA ILE A 48 10.71 -25.82 -4.85
C ILE A 48 10.60 -26.54 -3.50
N THR A 49 11.73 -27.02 -2.98
CA THR A 49 11.79 -27.65 -1.65
C THR A 49 12.06 -26.65 -0.53
N ASN A 50 13.00 -25.73 -0.77
CA ASN A 50 13.47 -24.77 0.23
C ASN A 50 12.86 -23.39 -0.01
N HIS A 51 11.78 -23.11 0.71
CA HIS A 51 11.12 -21.80 0.68
C HIS A 51 11.93 -20.77 1.48
N ARG A 52 11.98 -19.54 0.95
CA ARG A 52 12.63 -18.41 1.60
C ARG A 52 11.84 -17.98 2.84
N LYS A 53 12.53 -17.39 3.81
CA LYS A 53 11.86 -16.66 4.88
C LYS A 53 11.40 -15.31 4.34
N ILE A 54 10.15 -14.95 4.62
CA ILE A 54 9.49 -13.76 4.11
C ILE A 54 9.01 -12.93 5.30
N ALA A 55 9.33 -11.64 5.29
CA ALA A 55 8.62 -10.66 6.09
C ALA A 55 7.56 -9.95 5.25
N PHE A 56 6.36 -9.80 5.79
CA PHE A 56 5.31 -8.97 5.20
C PHE A 56 5.09 -7.75 6.09
N VAL A 57 5.10 -6.55 5.52
CA VAL A 57 4.92 -5.28 6.24
C VAL A 57 3.68 -4.58 5.71
N ASP A 58 2.81 -4.17 6.63
CA ASP A 58 1.58 -3.44 6.32
C ASP A 58 1.26 -2.39 7.40
N GLY A 59 0.41 -1.43 7.07
CA GLY A 59 -0.02 -0.34 7.93
C GLY A 59 -1.51 -0.05 7.80
N GLY A 60 -2.16 0.14 8.95
CA GLY A 60 -3.53 0.62 9.07
C GLY A 60 -3.60 1.95 9.82
N ASP A 61 -4.62 2.73 9.51
CA ASP A 61 -4.93 3.98 10.18
C ASP A 61 -6.43 4.09 10.46
N GLY A 62 -6.76 4.90 11.47
CA GLY A 62 -8.13 5.18 11.88
C GLY A 62 -8.27 6.66 12.24
N PRO A 63 -9.03 7.45 11.45
CA PRO A 63 -9.35 8.83 11.78
C PRO A 63 -10.17 8.93 13.07
N LEU A 64 -9.65 9.69 14.04
CA LEU A 64 -10.29 9.93 15.33
C LEU A 64 -11.07 11.25 15.33
N GLU A 65 -10.47 12.29 14.76
CA GLU A 65 -11.08 13.61 14.58
C GLU A 65 -10.61 14.18 13.24
N ASP A 66 -11.53 14.67 12.41
CA ASP A 66 -11.23 15.26 11.12
C ASP A 66 -11.88 16.64 11.02
N THR A 67 -11.09 17.65 10.66
CA THR A 67 -11.52 19.04 10.49
C THR A 67 -10.79 19.66 9.31
N PRO A 68 -11.27 20.79 8.74
CA PRO A 68 -10.60 21.43 7.61
C PRO A 68 -9.14 21.84 7.88
N ASN A 69 -8.76 22.06 9.14
CA ASN A 69 -7.44 22.56 9.52
C ASN A 69 -6.58 21.56 10.30
N PHE A 70 -7.13 20.47 10.83
CA PHE A 70 -6.36 19.40 11.42
C PHE A 70 -7.05 18.04 11.34
N LEU A 71 -6.24 17.00 11.38
CA LEU A 71 -6.66 15.60 11.45
C LEU A 71 -5.92 14.92 12.60
N ILE A 72 -6.62 14.12 13.40
CA ILE A 72 -6.04 13.22 14.39
C ILE A 72 -6.29 11.78 13.96
N THR A 73 -5.25 10.96 13.90
CA THR A 73 -5.31 9.54 13.55
C THR A 73 -4.66 8.67 14.61
N ILE A 74 -5.20 7.48 14.81
CA ILE A 74 -4.43 6.35 15.35
C ILE A 74 -3.87 5.56 14.18
N ASN A 75 -2.59 5.21 14.26
CA ASN A 75 -1.87 4.45 13.25
C ASN A 75 -1.31 3.19 13.89
N ARG A 76 -1.25 2.14 13.10
CA ARG A 76 -0.64 0.88 13.48
C ARG A 76 0.09 0.30 12.29
N VAL A 77 1.36 -0.01 12.48
CA VAL A 77 2.16 -0.74 11.50
C VAL A 77 2.55 -2.08 12.09
N TYR A 78 2.60 -3.09 11.24
CA TYR A 78 2.82 -4.45 11.66
C TYR A 78 3.69 -5.20 10.67
N PHE A 79 4.48 -6.16 11.17
CA PHE A 79 5.12 -7.14 10.31
C PHE A 79 4.87 -8.58 10.76
N SER A 80 4.72 -9.47 9.80
CA SER A 80 4.64 -10.92 10.02
C SER A 80 5.86 -11.62 9.42
N LEU A 81 6.26 -12.77 9.96
CA LEU A 81 7.33 -13.59 9.41
C LEU A 81 6.82 -14.98 9.07
N PHE A 82 7.16 -15.48 7.88
CA PHE A 82 6.76 -16.80 7.40
C PHE A 82 7.89 -17.49 6.66
N GLN A 83 7.85 -18.82 6.60
CA GLN A 83 8.67 -19.63 5.70
C GLN A 83 7.79 -20.75 5.14
N GLY A 84 7.52 -20.69 3.84
CA GLY A 84 6.42 -21.46 3.24
C GLY A 84 5.10 -21.18 3.96
N LYS A 85 4.41 -22.22 4.43
CA LYS A 85 3.16 -22.10 5.21
C LYS A 85 3.38 -21.79 6.70
N LYS A 86 4.60 -21.90 7.21
CA LYS A 86 4.87 -21.84 8.65
C LYS A 86 5.13 -20.41 9.11
N ARG A 87 4.37 -19.94 10.12
CA ARG A 87 4.65 -18.69 10.83
C ARG A 87 5.93 -18.82 11.65
N ILE A 88 6.79 -17.81 11.56
CA ILE A 88 8.03 -17.70 12.33
C ILE A 88 7.83 -16.65 13.42
N LYS A 89 8.29 -16.94 14.64
CA LYS A 89 8.22 -15.99 15.74
C LYS A 89 9.26 -14.89 15.53
N PRO A 90 8.88 -13.60 15.54
CA PRO A 90 9.83 -12.49 15.45
C PRO A 90 10.66 -12.37 16.73
N LYS A 91 11.87 -11.79 16.60
CA LYS A 91 12.72 -11.47 17.75
C LYS A 91 12.25 -10.20 18.46
N ALA A 92 11.76 -9.22 17.70
CA ALA A 92 11.17 -7.99 18.21
C ALA A 92 9.64 -8.04 18.26
N ASN A 93 9.02 -7.07 18.94
CA ASN A 93 7.58 -6.87 18.89
C ASN A 93 7.17 -6.53 17.43
N PRO A 94 6.26 -7.31 16.81
CA PRO A 94 5.86 -7.08 15.43
C PRO A 94 4.96 -5.88 15.21
N ARG A 95 4.33 -5.35 16.28
CA ARG A 95 3.32 -4.29 16.21
C ARG A 95 3.85 -2.99 16.81
N VAL A 96 3.74 -1.91 16.05
CA VAL A 96 4.03 -0.54 16.50
C VAL A 96 2.74 0.27 16.37
N GLN A 97 2.37 0.98 17.44
CA GLN A 97 1.17 1.81 17.48
C GLN A 97 1.50 3.22 17.92
N PHE A 98 0.87 4.21 17.29
CA PHE A 98 1.10 5.61 17.61
C PHE A 98 -0.09 6.46 17.16
N PHE A 99 -0.32 7.57 17.86
CA PHE A 99 -1.21 8.61 17.37
C PHE A 99 -0.41 9.59 16.51
N SER A 100 -1.08 10.24 15.58
CA SER A 100 -0.53 11.42 14.92
C SER A 100 -1.58 12.49 14.78
N TYR A 101 -1.12 13.73 14.64
CA TYR A 101 -1.95 14.76 14.05
C TYR A 101 -1.26 15.37 12.83
N VAL A 102 -2.06 15.85 11.89
CA VAL A 102 -1.65 16.74 10.81
C VAL A 102 -2.31 18.09 11.03
N LEU A 103 -1.53 19.18 11.01
CA LEU A 103 -2.03 20.55 11.15
C LEU A 103 -1.72 21.35 9.89
N SER A 104 -2.76 21.93 9.30
CA SER A 104 -2.65 22.85 8.17
C SER A 104 -2.29 24.25 8.66
N LYS A 105 -1.19 24.81 8.18
CA LYS A 105 -0.73 26.17 8.46
C LYS A 105 -0.70 26.99 7.17
N ILE A 106 -1.29 28.18 7.22
CA ILE A 106 -1.26 29.12 6.09
C ILE A 106 -0.15 30.13 6.36
N HIS A 107 0.75 30.32 5.39
CA HIS A 107 1.78 31.35 5.44
C HIS A 107 1.83 32.10 4.11
N THR A 108 2.38 33.31 4.14
CA THR A 108 2.57 34.14 2.94
C THR A 108 4.04 34.15 2.58
N GLU A 109 4.37 33.68 1.37
CA GLU A 109 5.71 33.71 0.80
C GLU A 109 5.61 34.36 -0.59
N ASP A 110 6.43 35.38 -0.85
CA ASP A 110 6.40 36.18 -2.09
C ASP A 110 5.02 36.73 -2.47
N GLY A 111 4.25 37.17 -1.47
CA GLY A 111 2.89 37.69 -1.65
C GLY A 111 1.83 36.64 -2.01
N LYS A 112 2.20 35.35 -2.11
CA LYS A 112 1.28 34.24 -2.36
C LYS A 112 1.00 33.48 -1.06
N LYS A 113 -0.27 33.10 -0.86
CA LYS A 113 -0.65 32.20 0.25
C LYS A 113 -0.21 30.78 -0.09
N LYS A 114 0.53 30.15 0.81
CA LYS A 114 0.91 28.75 0.74
C LYS A 114 0.35 28.00 1.94
N VAL A 115 0.00 26.74 1.73
CA VAL A 115 -0.44 25.84 2.80
C VAL A 115 0.71 24.88 3.10
N SER A 116 1.10 24.78 4.37
CA SER A 116 1.98 23.74 4.87
C SER A 116 1.23 22.79 5.79
N TYR A 117 1.66 21.54 5.81
CA TYR A 117 1.12 20.50 6.67
C TYR A 117 2.25 20.04 7.60
N ASP A 118 2.01 20.17 8.91
CA ASP A 118 2.95 19.76 9.96
C ASP A 118 2.38 18.53 10.67
N THR A 119 3.12 17.42 10.61
CA THR A 119 2.71 16.15 11.21
C THR A 119 3.51 15.88 12.47
N ARG A 120 2.83 15.55 13.58
CA ARG A 120 3.46 15.10 14.83
C ARG A 120 3.05 13.69 15.19
N LEU A 121 3.98 12.96 15.81
CA LEU A 121 3.84 11.57 16.17
C LEU A 121 3.90 11.38 17.68
N PHE A 122 2.98 10.58 18.20
CA PHE A 122 2.84 10.27 19.62
C PHE A 122 2.89 8.75 19.78
N PRO A 123 4.08 8.16 20.01
CA PRO A 123 4.21 6.72 20.16
C PRO A 123 3.37 6.23 21.36
N HIS A 124 2.77 5.04 21.22
CA HIS A 124 1.97 4.46 22.31
C HIS A 124 2.85 4.07 23.51
N SER A 125 4.08 3.64 23.24
CA SER A 125 5.12 3.37 24.25
C SER A 125 6.43 4.08 23.90
N PRO A 126 7.30 4.46 24.87
CA PRO A 126 8.60 5.05 24.57
C PRO A 126 9.47 4.20 23.64
N GLU A 127 9.34 2.87 23.71
CA GLU A 127 10.06 1.90 22.89
C GLU A 127 9.65 1.96 21.40
N ASP A 128 8.40 2.35 21.12
CA ASP A 128 7.88 2.46 19.75
C ASP A 128 8.58 3.57 18.96
N LYS A 129 9.13 4.58 19.64
CA LYS A 129 9.75 5.76 19.02
C LYS A 129 10.84 5.42 18.02
N LYS A 130 11.60 4.34 18.24
CA LYS A 130 12.68 3.92 17.32
C LYS A 130 12.15 3.46 15.95
N TYR A 131 10.93 2.96 15.91
CA TYR A 131 10.26 2.50 14.69
C TYR A 131 9.51 3.60 13.94
N LEU A 132 9.53 4.84 14.46
CA LEU A 132 8.85 5.97 13.84
C LEU A 132 9.80 6.82 12.99
N PRO A 133 9.31 7.46 11.91
CA PRO A 133 10.10 8.38 11.12
C PRO A 133 10.39 9.68 11.88
N SER A 134 11.34 10.47 11.38
CA SER A 134 11.59 11.82 11.88
C SER A 134 10.44 12.74 11.49
N GLU A 135 9.86 13.46 12.46
CA GLU A 135 8.80 14.45 12.22
C GLU A 135 9.22 15.56 11.25
N SER A 136 10.52 15.89 11.20
CA SER A 136 11.07 16.85 10.23
C SER A 136 10.83 16.43 8.78
N ASP A 137 10.73 15.12 8.53
CA ASP A 137 10.52 14.58 7.19
C ASP A 137 9.02 14.52 6.82
N LEU A 138 8.13 14.72 7.80
CA LEU A 138 6.66 14.66 7.64
C LEU A 138 6.01 16.03 7.41
N THR A 139 6.82 17.03 7.06
CA THR A 139 6.34 18.36 6.67
C THR A 139 6.22 18.46 5.16
N SER A 140 5.09 18.97 4.65
CA SER A 140 4.90 19.21 3.21
C SER A 140 4.32 20.59 2.93
N ASN A 141 4.70 21.21 1.81
CA ASN A 141 4.22 22.52 1.36
C ASN A 141 3.50 22.36 0.01
N THR A 142 2.35 23.01 -0.15
CA THR A 142 1.63 23.06 -1.44
C THR A 142 1.11 24.45 -1.76
N GLU A 143 1.11 24.78 -3.04
CA GLU A 143 0.54 26.02 -3.58
C GLU A 143 -0.98 25.95 -3.80
N SER A 144 -1.57 24.75 -3.69
CA SER A 144 -3.02 24.56 -3.82
C SER A 144 -3.77 25.09 -2.60
N THR A 145 -4.81 25.88 -2.83
CA THR A 145 -5.74 26.40 -1.81
C THR A 145 -6.85 25.40 -1.46
N SER A 146 -7.02 24.34 -2.25
CA SER A 146 -7.80 23.18 -1.84
C SER A 146 -6.97 22.37 -0.85
N ILE A 147 -7.53 22.16 0.34
CA ILE A 147 -7.00 21.23 1.34
C ILE A 147 -6.68 19.94 0.59
N LEU A 148 -5.40 19.56 0.57
CA LEU A 148 -4.94 18.32 -0.04
C LEU A 148 -5.90 17.22 0.40
N GLN A 149 -6.53 16.54 -0.58
CA GLN A 149 -7.52 15.48 -0.37
C GLN A 149 -7.16 14.66 0.88
N GLY A 150 -8.00 14.71 1.91
CA GLY A 150 -7.71 14.18 3.25
C GLY A 150 -7.06 12.80 3.22
N ALA A 151 -7.51 11.91 2.33
CA ALA A 151 -6.94 10.58 2.11
C ALA A 151 -5.41 10.52 1.93
N LYS A 152 -4.77 11.51 1.26
CA LYS A 152 -3.31 11.54 1.10
C LYS A 152 -2.61 11.96 2.41
N LEU A 153 -3.14 12.95 3.12
CA LEU A 153 -2.58 13.43 4.39
C LEU A 153 -2.78 12.43 5.53
N ASN A 154 -3.92 11.72 5.55
CA ASN A 154 -4.25 10.70 6.55
C ASN A 154 -3.16 9.62 6.64
N SER A 155 -2.50 9.32 5.53
CA SER A 155 -1.56 8.21 5.41
C SER A 155 -0.09 8.58 5.67
N LEU A 156 0.27 9.86 5.86
CA LEU A 156 1.67 10.29 5.93
C LEU A 156 2.46 9.61 7.05
N GLY A 157 1.97 9.71 8.29
CA GLY A 157 2.62 9.11 9.45
C GLY A 157 2.74 7.60 9.31
N ARG A 158 1.65 6.95 8.88
CA ARG A 158 1.55 5.49 8.66
C ARG A 158 2.54 4.99 7.60
N ARG A 159 2.52 5.56 6.39
CA ARG A 159 3.37 5.14 5.26
C ARG A 159 4.86 5.27 5.59
N PHE A 160 5.26 6.38 6.20
CA PHE A 160 6.67 6.55 6.59
C PHE A 160 7.06 5.58 7.73
N ALA A 161 6.14 5.27 8.64
CA ALA A 161 6.35 4.25 9.66
C ALA A 161 6.44 2.82 9.07
N GLU A 162 5.70 2.50 8.00
CA GLU A 162 5.83 1.22 7.28
C GLU A 162 7.27 1.05 6.75
N TRP A 163 7.83 2.08 6.09
CA TRP A 163 9.22 2.04 5.63
C TRP A 163 10.23 1.96 6.77
N GLN A 164 10.02 2.72 7.85
CA GLN A 164 10.91 2.71 9.00
C GLN A 164 10.88 1.35 9.72
N LEU A 165 9.71 0.71 9.82
CA LEU A 165 9.57 -0.65 10.35
C LEU A 165 10.26 -1.65 9.42
N ALA A 166 10.07 -1.55 8.11
CA ALA A 166 10.73 -2.41 7.13
C ALA A 166 12.26 -2.37 7.25
N ILE A 167 12.86 -1.19 7.44
CA ILE A 167 14.30 -1.04 7.70
C ILE A 167 14.73 -1.85 8.93
N HIS A 168 13.97 -1.75 10.04
CA HIS A 168 14.27 -2.51 11.26
C HIS A 168 14.15 -4.02 11.05
N VAL A 169 13.15 -4.46 10.28
CA VAL A 169 12.94 -5.88 9.96
C VAL A 169 14.11 -6.41 9.13
N VAL A 170 14.52 -5.71 8.08
CA VAL A 170 15.71 -6.09 7.29
C VAL A 170 16.95 -6.14 8.15
N GLU A 171 17.14 -5.18 9.06
CA GLU A 171 18.32 -5.11 9.92
C GLU A 171 18.38 -6.28 10.93
N ASN A 172 17.27 -6.63 11.57
CA ASN A 172 17.27 -7.47 12.77
C ASN A 172 16.65 -8.87 12.58
N GLU A 173 15.72 -9.02 11.65
CA GLU A 173 14.92 -10.24 11.47
C GLU A 173 15.33 -11.05 10.23
N LEU A 174 15.86 -10.40 9.20
CA LEU A 174 16.17 -11.01 7.90
C LEU A 174 17.67 -11.19 7.67
N SER A 175 18.02 -12.23 6.92
CA SER A 175 19.38 -12.62 6.52
C SER A 175 19.47 -12.74 5.00
N GLN A 176 20.68 -12.98 4.49
CA GLN A 176 20.90 -13.16 3.05
C GLN A 176 19.98 -14.23 2.47
N GLY A 177 19.32 -13.91 1.36
CA GLY A 177 18.38 -14.78 0.67
C GLY A 177 16.94 -14.70 1.19
N ASP A 178 16.70 -14.05 2.33
CA ASP A 178 15.36 -13.78 2.82
C ASP A 178 14.68 -12.67 2.00
N MET A 179 13.37 -12.52 2.18
CA MET A 179 12.53 -11.57 1.45
C MET A 179 11.85 -10.59 2.40
N ILE A 180 11.67 -9.35 1.96
CA ILE A 180 10.73 -8.39 2.54
C ILE A 180 9.71 -7.99 1.49
N VAL A 181 8.43 -8.05 1.86
CA VAL A 181 7.29 -7.71 1.01
C VAL A 181 6.56 -6.54 1.63
N MET A 182 6.52 -5.42 0.92
CA MET A 182 5.72 -4.25 1.27
C MET A 182 4.30 -4.41 0.69
N ASP A 183 3.25 -4.07 1.44
CA ASP A 183 1.91 -3.96 0.85
C ASP A 183 1.84 -2.77 -0.11
N GLY A 184 1.50 -3.04 -1.37
CA GLY A 184 1.53 -2.06 -2.46
C GLY A 184 2.78 -2.14 -3.35
N SER A 185 3.01 -1.09 -4.13
CA SER A 185 4.17 -0.98 -5.02
C SER A 185 5.40 -0.40 -4.31
N LEU A 186 6.57 -0.56 -4.92
CA LEU A 186 7.84 0.03 -4.50
C LEU A 186 7.99 1.50 -4.95
N GLN A 187 6.87 2.14 -5.28
CA GLN A 187 6.78 3.55 -5.64
C GLN A 187 6.49 4.39 -4.39
N THR A 188 7.20 5.51 -4.26
CA THR A 188 6.93 6.51 -3.23
C THR A 188 5.91 7.54 -3.69
N GLY A 189 5.00 7.93 -2.80
CA GLY A 189 3.98 8.97 -3.05
C GLY A 189 4.37 10.37 -2.58
N PHE A 190 5.42 10.50 -1.76
CA PHE A 190 5.88 11.78 -1.20
C PHE A 190 7.39 11.99 -1.39
N LYS A 191 7.79 13.24 -1.64
CA LYS A 191 9.20 13.62 -1.86
C LYS A 191 10.16 13.11 -0.77
N ASN A 192 9.77 13.24 0.50
CA ASN A 192 10.61 12.82 1.62
C ASN A 192 10.55 11.32 1.91
N GLU A 193 9.59 10.59 1.33
CA GLU A 193 9.45 9.14 1.49
C GLU A 193 10.62 8.42 0.80
N VAL A 194 11.13 8.99 -0.30
CA VAL A 194 12.30 8.50 -1.07
C VAL A 194 13.51 8.26 -0.17
N LYS A 195 13.71 9.10 0.86
CA LYS A 195 14.80 8.95 1.84
C LYS A 195 14.72 7.60 2.57
N TYR A 196 13.52 7.18 2.95
CA TYR A 196 13.29 5.95 3.72
C TYR A 196 13.33 4.73 2.81
N SER A 197 12.66 4.78 1.65
CA SER A 197 12.71 3.68 0.68
C SER A 197 14.14 3.44 0.16
N SER A 198 14.90 4.50 -0.17
CA SER A 198 16.30 4.35 -0.60
C SER A 198 17.17 3.71 0.48
N ARG A 199 17.01 4.12 1.75
CA ARG A 199 17.71 3.49 2.88
C ARG A 199 17.37 2.01 3.02
N LEU A 200 16.09 1.63 2.87
CA LEU A 200 15.68 0.24 2.87
C LEU A 200 16.37 -0.53 1.73
N TYR A 201 16.34 0.01 0.52
CA TYR A 201 16.91 -0.62 -0.67
C TYR A 201 18.42 -0.84 -0.53
N GLU A 202 19.16 0.18 -0.12
CA GLU A 202 20.62 0.09 0.13
C GLU A 202 20.95 -0.94 1.22
N LEU A 203 20.21 -0.93 2.32
CA LEU A 203 20.40 -1.88 3.41
C LEU A 203 20.11 -3.32 2.96
N ALA A 204 19.00 -3.52 2.25
CA ALA A 204 18.59 -4.83 1.77
C ALA A 204 19.58 -5.39 0.73
N GLN A 205 20.02 -4.56 -0.21
CA GLN A 205 21.06 -4.94 -1.18
C GLN A 205 22.37 -5.34 -0.47
N ARG A 206 22.82 -4.57 0.51
CA ARG A 206 24.02 -4.90 1.31
C ARG A 206 23.89 -6.20 2.09
N LYS A 207 22.72 -6.51 2.64
CA LYS A 207 22.47 -7.77 3.37
C LYS A 207 22.10 -8.95 2.46
N GLY A 208 21.89 -8.71 1.17
CA GLY A 208 21.36 -9.71 0.24
C GLY A 208 19.92 -10.13 0.55
N VAL A 209 19.12 -9.23 1.14
CA VAL A 209 17.67 -9.42 1.35
C VAL A 209 16.92 -8.91 0.11
N ILE A 210 15.98 -9.69 -0.40
CA ILE A 210 15.22 -9.37 -1.62
C ILE A 210 14.04 -8.46 -1.25
N VAL A 211 13.93 -7.31 -1.89
CA VAL A 211 12.85 -6.34 -1.66
C VAL A 211 11.77 -6.53 -2.71
N CYS A 212 10.54 -6.71 -2.25
CA CYS A 212 9.38 -6.93 -3.07
C CYS A 212 8.23 -5.99 -2.71
N GLY A 213 7.41 -5.66 -3.70
CA GLY A 213 6.10 -5.03 -3.53
C GLY A 213 5.01 -6.00 -3.98
N LEU A 214 3.89 -6.08 -3.25
CA LEU A 214 2.74 -6.88 -3.64
C LEU A 214 1.46 -6.06 -3.48
N ALA A 215 0.80 -5.77 -4.60
CA ALA A 215 -0.45 -5.00 -4.58
C ALA A 215 -1.65 -5.88 -4.94
N LYS A 216 -2.64 -5.88 -4.04
CA LYS A 216 -3.95 -6.55 -4.18
C LYS A 216 -4.75 -6.02 -5.37
N THR A 217 -4.59 -4.72 -5.67
CA THR A 217 -5.31 -3.99 -6.70
C THR A 217 -4.38 -3.08 -7.49
N SER A 218 -4.74 -2.76 -8.73
CA SER A 218 -4.03 -1.79 -9.57
C SER A 218 -5.01 -0.88 -10.29
N ARG A 219 -4.64 0.39 -10.46
CA ARG A 219 -5.35 1.36 -11.32
C ARG A 219 -4.65 1.57 -12.66
N LEU A 220 -3.62 0.79 -12.95
CA LEU A 220 -2.89 0.87 -14.20
C LEU A 220 -3.76 0.32 -15.32
N ILE A 221 -3.61 0.93 -16.49
CA ILE A 221 -4.34 0.62 -17.70
C ILE A 221 -3.37 0.26 -18.82
N THR A 222 -3.84 -0.43 -19.84
CA THR A 222 -3.12 -0.60 -21.12
C THR A 222 -3.16 0.69 -21.94
N GLU A 223 -2.41 0.73 -23.04
CA GLU A 223 -2.45 1.88 -23.96
C GLU A 223 -3.83 2.07 -24.62
N SER A 224 -4.64 1.00 -24.73
CA SER A 224 -6.06 1.08 -25.17
C SER A 224 -7.01 1.60 -24.09
N GLY A 225 -6.56 1.64 -22.82
CA GLY A 225 -7.32 2.08 -21.67
C GLY A 225 -7.99 0.97 -20.87
N ASP A 226 -7.69 -0.30 -21.16
CA ASP A 226 -8.24 -1.44 -20.45
C ASP A 226 -7.58 -1.60 -19.08
N PRO A 227 -8.30 -1.99 -18.02
CA PRO A 227 -7.69 -2.29 -16.72
C PRO A 227 -6.64 -3.40 -16.85
N LEU A 228 -5.38 -3.10 -16.53
CA LEU A 228 -4.24 -3.98 -16.80
C LEU A 228 -4.41 -5.40 -16.25
N LEU A 229 -4.83 -5.53 -14.99
CA LEU A 229 -4.98 -6.84 -14.36
C LEU A 229 -6.15 -7.64 -14.96
N ALA A 230 -7.21 -6.97 -15.40
CA ALA A 230 -8.33 -7.63 -16.08
C ALA A 230 -7.86 -8.16 -17.44
N ARG A 231 -7.19 -7.32 -18.24
CA ARG A 231 -6.68 -7.71 -19.56
C ARG A 231 -5.70 -8.87 -19.50
N ILE A 232 -4.74 -8.84 -18.55
CA ILE A 232 -3.81 -9.96 -18.35
C ILE A 232 -4.57 -11.23 -17.93
N SER A 233 -5.61 -11.11 -17.10
CA SER A 233 -6.41 -12.26 -16.68
C SER A 233 -7.19 -12.88 -17.84
N GLU A 234 -7.69 -12.08 -18.79
CA GLU A 234 -8.35 -12.56 -20.01
C GLU A 234 -7.37 -13.34 -20.90
N ILE A 235 -6.19 -12.77 -21.18
CA ILE A 235 -5.16 -13.42 -22.01
C ILE A 235 -4.66 -14.72 -21.35
N ALA A 236 -4.64 -14.77 -20.02
CA ALA A 236 -4.25 -15.95 -19.27
C ALA A 236 -5.25 -17.12 -19.35
N GLU A 237 -6.46 -16.92 -19.88
CA GLU A 237 -7.43 -18.02 -20.07
C GLU A 237 -6.92 -19.07 -21.07
N ASP A 238 -6.07 -18.67 -22.02
CA ASP A 238 -5.43 -19.55 -23.00
C ASP A 238 -4.12 -20.19 -22.49
N VAL A 239 -3.74 -19.93 -21.23
CA VAL A 239 -2.48 -20.40 -20.64
C VAL A 239 -2.73 -21.64 -19.79
N SER A 240 -1.95 -22.71 -20.00
CA SER A 240 -2.14 -24.01 -19.33
C SER A 240 -1.60 -24.09 -17.89
N PHE A 241 -0.86 -23.07 -17.44
CA PHE A 241 -0.22 -23.06 -16.13
C PHE A 241 -1.20 -22.73 -15.01
N GLY A 242 -1.16 -23.49 -13.92
CA GLY A 242 -1.94 -23.19 -12.72
C GLY A 242 -1.37 -22.02 -11.90
N LYS A 243 -0.05 -21.91 -11.85
CA LYS A 243 0.68 -20.82 -11.20
C LYS A 243 1.63 -20.20 -12.21
N TRP A 244 1.58 -18.89 -12.36
CA TRP A 244 2.34 -18.22 -13.41
C TRP A 244 2.72 -16.80 -13.04
N TYR A 245 3.67 -16.26 -13.80
CA TYR A 245 3.99 -14.85 -13.82
C TYR A 245 4.21 -14.38 -15.27
N ILE A 246 4.07 -13.08 -15.48
CA ILE A 246 4.42 -12.39 -16.73
C ILE A 246 5.11 -11.07 -16.41
N LYS A 247 6.11 -10.70 -17.21
CA LYS A 247 6.80 -9.40 -17.11
C LYS A 247 5.95 -8.32 -17.76
N VAL A 248 5.90 -7.12 -17.17
CA VAL A 248 5.03 -6.04 -17.67
C VAL A 248 5.81 -4.77 -17.96
N ALA A 249 6.61 -4.28 -17.01
CA ALA A 249 7.42 -3.08 -17.22
C ALA A 249 8.67 -3.07 -16.33
N GLU A 250 9.76 -2.49 -16.81
CA GLU A 250 10.91 -2.17 -15.95
C GLU A 250 10.59 -1.01 -15.01
N GLU A 251 9.81 -0.03 -15.47
CA GLU A 251 9.46 1.20 -14.76
C GLU A 251 8.11 1.69 -15.29
N VAL A 252 7.21 2.10 -14.41
CA VAL A 252 5.88 2.63 -14.80
C VAL A 252 5.81 4.15 -14.61
N SER A 253 6.72 4.70 -13.81
CA SER A 253 6.89 6.13 -13.52
C SER A 253 8.28 6.38 -12.91
N ALA A 254 8.77 7.63 -12.97
CA ALA A 254 10.12 7.98 -12.53
C ALA A 254 10.47 7.61 -11.07
N ASP A 255 9.48 7.60 -10.17
CA ASP A 255 9.66 7.26 -8.75
C ASP A 255 9.41 5.77 -8.45
N ASP A 256 9.07 4.98 -9.47
CA ASP A 256 8.92 3.54 -9.35
C ASP A 256 10.29 2.86 -9.48
N ARG A 257 10.66 2.08 -8.46
CA ARG A 257 11.91 1.31 -8.41
C ARG A 257 11.70 -0.18 -8.61
N GLY A 258 10.45 -0.63 -8.73
CA GLY A 258 10.11 -2.03 -8.96
C GLY A 258 10.25 -2.41 -10.44
N PHE A 259 10.80 -3.59 -10.70
CA PHE A 259 10.53 -4.31 -11.93
C PHE A 259 9.16 -4.97 -11.79
N MET A 260 8.20 -4.55 -12.61
CA MET A 260 6.81 -4.97 -12.52
C MET A 260 6.55 -6.28 -13.26
N MET A 261 5.88 -7.17 -12.55
CA MET A 261 5.27 -8.39 -13.06
C MET A 261 3.80 -8.47 -12.62
N VAL A 262 3.05 -9.34 -13.29
CA VAL A 262 1.76 -9.81 -12.80
C VAL A 262 1.85 -11.31 -12.52
N VAL A 263 1.27 -11.72 -11.41
CA VAL A 263 1.41 -13.08 -10.86
C VAL A 263 0.06 -13.70 -10.54
N LYS A 264 -0.03 -15.02 -10.72
CA LYS A 264 -1.09 -15.87 -10.21
C LYS A 264 -0.45 -16.96 -9.35
N PHE A 265 -0.63 -16.87 -8.04
CA PHE A 265 0.01 -17.78 -7.08
C PHE A 265 -0.77 -19.07 -6.81
N HIS A 266 -2.01 -19.17 -7.29
CA HIS A 266 -2.83 -20.37 -7.08
C HIS A 266 -3.79 -20.61 -8.26
N PRO A 267 -3.94 -21.87 -8.74
CA PRO A 267 -4.78 -22.20 -9.90
C PRO A 267 -6.25 -21.80 -9.71
N LYS A 268 -6.79 -22.01 -8.51
CA LYS A 268 -8.17 -21.65 -8.17
C LYS A 268 -8.37 -20.17 -7.76
N SER A 269 -7.31 -19.36 -7.80
CA SER A 269 -7.46 -17.93 -7.50
C SER A 269 -8.30 -17.26 -8.60
N ARG A 270 -9.28 -16.45 -8.21
CA ARG A 270 -9.98 -15.56 -9.15
C ARG A 270 -9.18 -14.29 -9.44
N PHE A 271 -8.19 -13.99 -8.61
CA PHE A 271 -7.41 -12.77 -8.68
C PHE A 271 -5.99 -13.04 -9.18
N VAL A 272 -5.45 -12.04 -9.86
CA VAL A 272 -4.04 -11.90 -10.22
C VAL A 272 -3.52 -10.62 -9.57
N PHE A 273 -2.24 -10.58 -9.25
CA PHE A 273 -1.67 -9.51 -8.43
C PHE A 273 -0.55 -8.79 -9.16
N ARG A 274 -0.42 -7.48 -8.92
CA ARG A 274 0.78 -6.73 -9.30
C ARG A 274 1.88 -7.08 -8.31
N PHE A 275 2.99 -7.56 -8.82
CA PHE A 275 4.15 -7.95 -8.03
C PHE A 275 5.40 -7.26 -8.55
N GLU A 276 6.24 -6.82 -7.64
CA GLU A 276 7.48 -6.12 -7.95
C GLU A 276 8.65 -6.72 -7.21
N ILE A 277 9.79 -6.74 -7.88
CA ILE A 277 11.09 -6.95 -7.26
C ILE A 277 11.89 -5.67 -7.52
N LEU A 278 12.66 -5.19 -6.54
CA LEU A 278 13.56 -4.05 -6.74
C LEU A 278 14.41 -4.25 -8.00
N ARG A 279 14.34 -3.30 -8.94
CA ARG A 279 14.84 -3.46 -10.31
C ARG A 279 16.30 -3.87 -10.37
N GLU A 280 17.14 -3.26 -9.54
CA GLU A 280 18.57 -3.55 -9.46
C GLU A 280 18.87 -4.99 -8.96
N GLN A 281 17.96 -5.57 -8.17
CA GLN A 281 18.04 -6.96 -7.74
C GLN A 281 17.54 -7.90 -8.83
N PHE A 282 16.42 -7.57 -9.46
CA PHE A 282 15.85 -8.34 -10.56
C PHE A 282 16.84 -8.48 -11.73
N ALA A 283 17.53 -7.41 -12.10
CA ALA A 283 18.50 -7.39 -13.20
C ALA A 283 19.69 -8.35 -13.01
N LYS A 284 19.96 -8.76 -11.77
CA LYS A 284 21.06 -9.67 -11.40
C LYS A 284 20.58 -11.09 -11.08
N MET A 285 19.27 -11.31 -11.10
CA MET A 285 18.66 -12.54 -10.61
C MET A 285 18.68 -13.62 -11.68
N SER A 286 19.09 -14.83 -11.30
CA SER A 286 18.94 -16.02 -12.15
C SER A 286 17.47 -16.45 -12.28
N PRO A 287 17.09 -17.18 -13.35
CA PRO A 287 15.75 -17.77 -13.45
C PRO A 287 15.38 -18.64 -12.24
N GLU A 288 16.32 -19.38 -11.67
CA GLU A 288 16.13 -20.24 -10.51
C GLU A 288 15.85 -19.42 -9.24
N GLU A 289 16.56 -18.30 -9.05
CA GLU A 289 16.31 -17.40 -7.94
C GLU A 289 14.95 -16.72 -8.04
N LEU A 290 14.55 -16.29 -9.24
CA LEU A 290 13.23 -15.70 -9.49
C LEU A 290 12.12 -16.71 -9.19
N ASN A 291 12.27 -17.94 -9.69
CA ASN A 291 11.33 -19.01 -9.38
C ASN A 291 11.27 -19.28 -7.86
N SER A 292 12.42 -19.26 -7.17
CA SER A 292 12.47 -19.42 -5.72
C SER A 292 11.73 -18.31 -4.95
N VAL A 293 11.81 -17.05 -5.41
CA VAL A 293 11.06 -15.92 -4.86
C VAL A 293 9.55 -16.11 -5.05
N LEU A 294 9.14 -16.38 -6.28
CA LEU A 294 7.72 -16.50 -6.64
C LEU A 294 7.07 -17.73 -5.98
N GLU A 295 7.75 -18.87 -5.96
CA GLU A 295 7.20 -20.08 -5.34
C GLU A 295 7.13 -19.98 -3.81
N SER A 296 8.03 -19.22 -3.17
CA SER A 296 7.93 -18.95 -1.72
C SER A 296 6.65 -18.17 -1.38
N LEU A 297 6.23 -17.24 -2.24
CA LEU A 297 4.95 -16.54 -2.10
C LEU A 297 3.77 -17.46 -2.46
N ALA A 298 3.91 -18.26 -3.51
CA ALA A 298 2.87 -19.19 -3.93
C ALA A 298 2.54 -20.24 -2.86
N GLU A 299 3.56 -20.80 -2.21
CA GLU A 299 3.38 -21.75 -1.10
C GLU A 299 2.72 -21.09 0.12
N ASN A 300 2.96 -19.79 0.34
CA ASN A 300 2.27 -19.02 1.37
C ASN A 300 0.83 -18.61 0.97
N SER A 301 0.42 -18.82 -0.29
CA SER A 301 -0.86 -18.38 -0.87
C SER A 301 -1.92 -19.48 -0.96
N GLN A 302 -1.81 -20.51 -0.12
CA GLN A 302 -2.66 -21.70 -0.13
C GLN A 302 -3.87 -21.62 0.83
N ASP A 303 -3.99 -20.52 1.57
CA ASP A 303 -5.00 -20.38 2.61
C ASP A 303 -6.41 -20.12 2.04
N VAL A 304 -7.43 -20.75 2.63
CA VAL A 304 -8.82 -20.65 2.19
C VAL A 304 -9.47 -19.30 2.50
N ALA A 305 -8.93 -18.54 3.46
CA ALA A 305 -9.41 -17.20 3.78
C ALA A 305 -9.30 -16.25 2.58
N MET A 306 -8.25 -16.40 1.76
CA MET A 306 -8.10 -15.70 0.49
C MET A 306 -7.17 -16.50 -0.45
N ILE A 307 -7.75 -17.45 -1.17
CA ILE A 307 -7.01 -18.33 -2.09
C ILE A 307 -6.21 -17.50 -3.10
N GLY A 308 -4.92 -17.77 -3.21
CA GLY A 308 -4.01 -17.09 -4.14
C GLY A 308 -3.32 -15.85 -3.57
N TYR A 309 -3.68 -15.40 -2.37
CA TYR A 309 -2.99 -14.29 -1.72
C TYR A 309 -2.15 -14.78 -0.52
N PRO A 310 -0.89 -14.32 -0.33
CA PRO A 310 -0.03 -14.81 0.74
C PRO A 310 -0.65 -14.59 2.12
N TYR A 311 -0.79 -15.67 2.90
CA TYR A 311 -1.36 -15.59 4.25
C TYR A 311 -0.58 -14.66 5.17
N GLY A 312 0.74 -14.52 4.98
CA GLY A 312 1.53 -13.58 5.76
C GLY A 312 1.18 -12.12 5.49
N ALA A 313 0.73 -11.78 4.28
CA ALA A 313 0.21 -10.46 3.96
C ALA A 313 -1.19 -10.25 4.58
N ILE A 314 -2.05 -11.29 4.58
CA ILE A 314 -3.34 -11.26 5.30
C ILE A 314 -3.13 -11.05 6.80
N ASP A 315 -2.16 -11.76 7.40
CA ASP A 315 -1.78 -11.62 8.81
C ASP A 315 -1.34 -10.18 9.08
N ALA A 316 -0.48 -9.62 8.22
CA ALA A 316 0.00 -8.26 8.39
C ALA A 316 -1.11 -7.21 8.31
N ASP A 317 -1.95 -7.27 7.27
CA ASP A 317 -3.13 -6.42 7.08
C ASP A 317 -4.08 -6.49 8.29
N ARG A 318 -4.46 -7.71 8.70
CA ARG A 318 -5.37 -7.95 9.82
C ARG A 318 -4.86 -7.38 11.13
N PHE A 319 -3.56 -7.50 11.40
CA PHE A 319 -2.96 -7.01 12.65
C PHE A 319 -2.57 -5.53 12.58
N ALA A 320 -2.44 -4.94 11.39
CA ALA A 320 -2.25 -3.51 11.20
C ALA A 320 -3.57 -2.73 11.25
N GLN A 321 -4.70 -3.35 10.86
CA GLN A 321 -6.02 -2.72 10.86
C GLN A 321 -6.43 -2.19 12.25
N VAL A 322 -6.92 -0.95 12.32
CA VAL A 322 -7.62 -0.39 13.48
C VAL A 322 -9.11 -0.66 13.31
N ARG A 323 -9.72 -1.40 14.24
CA ARG A 323 -11.13 -1.81 14.12
C ARG A 323 -12.08 -0.71 14.57
N MET A 324 -13.34 -0.76 14.12
CA MET A 324 -14.33 0.30 14.41
C MET A 324 -14.68 0.40 15.90
N ASP A 325 -14.79 -0.73 16.60
CA ASP A 325 -15.00 -0.79 18.05
C ASP A 325 -13.84 -0.15 18.82
N GLU A 326 -12.61 -0.48 18.42
CA GLU A 326 -11.39 0.14 18.92
C GLU A 326 -11.35 1.65 18.62
N LEU A 327 -11.74 2.06 17.41
CA LEU A 327 -11.79 3.46 17.00
C LEU A 327 -12.75 4.26 17.88
N ASN A 328 -13.94 3.72 18.15
CA ASN A 328 -14.94 4.33 19.01
C ASN A 328 -14.44 4.50 20.45
N MET A 329 -13.72 3.51 20.99
CA MET A 329 -13.06 3.62 22.29
C MET A 329 -12.06 4.79 22.32
N TYR A 330 -11.17 4.88 21.33
CA TYR A 330 -10.17 5.97 21.26
C TYR A 330 -10.80 7.34 21.07
N LYS A 331 -11.88 7.45 20.29
CA LYS A 331 -12.68 8.69 20.19
C LYS A 331 -13.21 9.12 21.55
N GLY A 332 -13.72 8.18 22.35
CA GLY A 332 -14.14 8.44 23.74
C GLY A 332 -13.02 8.94 24.64
N PHE A 333 -11.82 8.34 24.55
CA PHE A 333 -10.66 8.78 25.33
C PHE A 333 -10.18 10.18 24.92
N ILE A 334 -10.10 10.46 23.62
CA ILE A 334 -9.73 11.78 23.11
C ILE A 334 -10.75 12.82 23.57
N LEU A 335 -12.05 12.56 23.42
CA LEU A 335 -13.11 13.44 23.91
C LEU A 335 -12.97 13.73 25.41
N SER A 336 -12.75 12.69 26.22
CA SER A 336 -12.56 12.83 27.66
C SER A 336 -11.33 13.69 28.01
N GLU A 337 -10.21 13.48 27.33
CA GLU A 337 -8.98 14.26 27.53
C GLU A 337 -9.12 15.70 27.06
N MET A 338 -9.81 15.91 25.95
CA MET A 338 -10.06 17.25 25.46
C MET A 338 -10.95 18.03 26.45
N LEU A 339 -12.04 17.44 26.96
CA LEU A 339 -12.94 18.08 27.92
C LEU A 339 -12.24 18.60 29.21
N LYS A 340 -11.09 18.04 29.58
CA LYS A 340 -10.28 18.46 30.74
C LYS A 340 -9.43 19.71 30.48
N ARG A 341 -9.32 20.18 29.24
CA ARG A 341 -8.35 21.20 28.81
C ARG A 341 -9.03 22.47 28.28
N PRO A 342 -8.57 23.68 28.67
CA PRO A 342 -9.17 24.94 28.20
C PRO A 342 -9.22 25.09 26.67
N GLU A 343 -8.25 24.50 25.97
CA GLU A 343 -8.09 24.51 24.52
C GLU A 343 -9.25 23.79 23.79
N TRP A 344 -10.01 22.95 24.50
CA TRP A 344 -11.18 22.22 23.99
C TRP A 344 -12.21 23.10 23.29
N LYS A 345 -12.47 24.31 23.81
CA LYS A 345 -13.47 25.20 23.22
C LYS A 345 -13.14 25.56 21.77
N ARG A 346 -11.85 25.59 21.41
CA ARG A 346 -11.41 25.82 20.02
C ARG A 346 -11.56 24.56 19.18
N LEU A 347 -11.14 23.41 19.71
CA LEU A 347 -11.22 22.12 19.00
C LEU A 347 -12.67 21.71 18.72
N GLN A 348 -13.56 21.83 19.71
CA GLN A 348 -15.00 21.53 19.57
C GLN A 348 -15.68 22.40 18.50
N LYS A 349 -15.33 23.70 18.45
CA LYS A 349 -15.87 24.62 17.44
C LYS A 349 -15.48 24.21 16.01
N TYR A 350 -14.27 23.66 15.84
CA TYR A 350 -13.79 23.19 14.53
C TYR A 350 -14.40 21.84 14.15
N GLY A 351 -14.48 20.89 15.07
CA GLY A 351 -15.14 19.58 14.85
C GLY A 351 -16.62 19.71 14.48
N ALA A 352 -17.36 20.62 15.12
CA ALA A 352 -18.78 20.87 14.84
C ALA A 352 -19.04 21.40 13.42
N SER A 353 -18.02 21.91 12.71
CA SER A 353 -18.19 22.47 11.36
C SER A 353 -18.53 21.43 10.29
N LEU A 354 -18.23 20.14 10.54
CA LEU A 354 -18.50 19.03 9.60
C LEU A 354 -19.64 18.10 10.06
N GLY A 355 -20.06 18.19 11.34
CA GLY A 355 -21.03 17.27 11.95
C GLY A 355 -22.50 17.45 11.55
N ALA A 356 -22.83 18.45 10.71
CA ALA A 356 -24.21 18.67 10.27
C ALA A 356 -24.75 17.51 9.41
N HIS A 357 -23.88 16.84 8.65
CA HIS A 357 -24.26 15.67 7.85
C HIS A 357 -24.60 14.46 8.73
N ASP A 358 -23.81 14.20 9.78
CA ASP A 358 -24.07 13.09 10.70
C ASP A 358 -25.34 13.31 11.54
N ALA A 359 -25.59 14.55 11.95
CA ALA A 359 -26.81 14.94 12.65
C ALA A 359 -28.06 14.80 11.76
N LEU A 360 -27.96 15.15 10.47
CA LEU A 360 -29.06 14.94 9.51
C LEU A 360 -29.31 13.44 9.30
N ASN A 361 -28.25 12.66 9.07
CA ASN A 361 -28.35 11.22 8.85
C ASN A 361 -29.06 10.53 10.01
N GLY A 362 -28.74 10.86 11.27
CA GLY A 362 -29.40 10.27 12.44
C GLY A 362 -30.86 10.68 12.66
N VAL A 363 -31.39 11.65 11.90
CA VAL A 363 -32.81 12.05 11.91
C VAL A 363 -33.55 11.52 10.67
N THR A 364 -32.82 11.20 9.59
CA THR A 364 -33.39 10.71 8.32
C THR A 364 -33.26 9.20 8.12
N SER A 365 -32.46 8.50 8.94
CA SER A 365 -32.37 7.03 9.01
C SER A 365 -33.25 6.49 10.13
#